data_AF-A0A2G2JEV6-F1
#
_entry.id   AF-A0A2G2JEV6-F1
#
_cell.length_a   1.000
_cell.length_b   1.000
_cell.length_c   1.000
_cell.angle_alpha   90.00
_cell.angle_beta   90.00
_cell.angle_gamma   90.00
#
_symmetry.space_group_name_H-M   'P 1'
#
loop_
_entity.id
_entity.type
_entity.pdbx_description
1 polymer ?
#
loop_
_entity_poly.entity_id
_entity_poly.type
_entity_poly.pdbx_seq_one_letter_code
_entity_poly.pdbx_strand_id
1 'polypeptide(L)'
;MANQTDIDMQDAEYEDGEQENENEHNNDNEANVAEVAKESSESTDDMLVSSAEEKEKLRLAMAAEVEAFLSRGGKIQEVGVNVMADPPRKPQTSYGSRPI
;
A
#
# COMPACT_ATOMS: atom_id res chain seq x y z
N MET A 1 -7.99 43.62 19.80
CA MET A 1 -8.90 42.64 19.18
C MET A 1 -8.25 41.28 19.31
N ALA A 2 -8.71 40.50 20.28
CA ALA A 2 -8.35 39.09 20.40
C ALA A 2 -9.16 38.35 19.33
N ASN A 3 -8.50 37.82 18.31
CA ASN A 3 -9.13 36.88 17.40
C ASN A 3 -9.01 35.50 18.04
N GLN A 4 -9.83 35.30 19.07
CA GLN A 4 -10.20 33.99 19.56
C GLN A 4 -11.20 33.44 18.54
N THR A 5 -10.70 32.79 17.49
CA THR A 5 -11.53 31.78 16.82
C THR A 5 -11.35 30.52 17.64
N ASP A 6 -12.21 30.40 18.63
CA ASP A 6 -12.58 29.15 19.26
C ASP A 6 -12.89 28.16 18.13
N ILE A 7 -11.93 27.30 17.85
CA ILE A 7 -12.16 26.07 17.09
C ILE A 7 -12.86 25.18 18.09
N ASP A 8 -14.17 25.33 18.14
CA ASP A 8 -15.06 24.35 18.74
C ASP A 8 -14.72 23.01 18.07
N MET A 9 -13.93 22.19 18.78
CA MET A 9 -13.98 20.73 18.68
C MET A 9 -15.36 20.30 19.17
N GLN A 10 -16.40 20.68 18.41
CA GLN A 10 -17.66 19.97 18.35
C GLN A 10 -17.29 18.58 17.86
N ASP A 11 -17.10 17.67 18.81
CA ASP A 11 -17.82 16.40 18.88
C ASP A 11 -18.39 15.91 17.53
N ALA A 12 -17.51 15.77 16.55
CA ALA A 12 -17.73 14.87 15.45
C ALA A 12 -17.44 13.50 16.07
N GLU A 13 -18.49 12.91 16.66
CA GLU A 13 -18.58 11.46 16.75
C GLU A 13 -18.13 10.93 15.38
N TYR A 14 -16.90 10.41 15.34
CA TYR A 14 -16.49 9.53 14.29
C TYR A 14 -17.36 8.29 14.49
N GLU A 15 -18.53 8.30 13.85
CA GLU A 15 -19.33 7.11 13.65
C GLU A 15 -18.43 6.18 12.84
N ASP A 16 -17.81 5.23 13.54
CA ASP A 16 -17.01 4.17 12.96
C ASP A 16 -17.97 3.36 12.10
N GLY A 17 -18.03 3.72 10.81
CA GLY A 17 -18.78 2.99 9.82
C GLY A 17 -18.12 1.64 9.67
N GLU A 18 -18.57 0.68 10.47
CA GLU A 18 -18.15 -0.72 10.39
C GLU A 18 -18.36 -1.19 8.96
N GLN A 19 -17.30 -1.19 8.17
CA GLN A 19 -17.31 -1.87 6.89
C GLN A 19 -17.26 -3.36 7.22
N GLU A 20 -18.44 -3.97 7.26
CA GLU A 20 -18.61 -5.42 7.22
C GLU A 20 -17.86 -5.93 5.99
N ASN A 21 -16.67 -6.48 6.23
CA ASN A 21 -15.87 -7.09 5.19
C ASN A 21 -16.46 -8.50 4.99
N GLU A 22 -17.51 -8.57 4.18
CA GLU A 22 -18.10 -9.83 3.70
C GLU A 22 -17.13 -10.50 2.72
N ASN A 23 -15.98 -10.96 3.22
CA ASN A 23 -15.06 -11.75 2.43
C ASN A 23 -15.56 -13.21 2.43
N GLU A 24 -16.59 -13.48 1.64
CA GLU A 24 -17.04 -14.84 1.32
C GLU A 24 -15.96 -15.55 0.48
N HIS A 25 -14.95 -16.08 1.18
CA HIS A 25 -13.96 -16.95 0.58
C HIS A 25 -14.48 -18.39 0.60
N ASN A 26 -15.23 -18.78 -0.43
CA ASN A 26 -15.56 -20.19 -0.68
C ASN A 26 -14.27 -20.93 -1.04
N ASN A 27 -13.62 -21.51 -0.02
CA ASN A 27 -12.52 -22.43 -0.22
C ASN A 27 -13.09 -23.85 -0.21
N ASP A 28 -13.37 -24.36 -1.41
CA ASP A 28 -13.77 -25.74 -1.68
C ASP A 28 -12.62 -26.72 -1.36
N ASN A 29 -12.29 -26.86 -0.08
CA ASN A 29 -11.39 -27.90 0.40
C ASN A 29 -12.07 -28.77 1.45
N GLU A 30 -13.01 -29.58 0.96
CA GLU A 30 -13.71 -30.64 1.68
C GLU A 30 -12.75 -31.81 1.97
N ALA A 31 -11.75 -31.59 2.84
CA ALA A 31 -10.96 -32.66 3.44
C ALA A 31 -10.26 -32.19 4.72
N ASN A 32 -10.88 -32.47 5.87
CA ASN A 32 -10.41 -32.28 7.27
C ASN A 32 -10.97 -31.05 8.02
N VAL A 33 -12.29 -30.98 8.19
CA VAL A 33 -12.95 -30.06 9.14
C VAL A 33 -13.72 -30.86 10.20
N ALA A 34 -13.01 -31.55 11.11
CA ALA A 34 -13.68 -32.25 12.21
C ALA A 34 -12.98 -32.14 13.58
N GLU A 35 -11.82 -31.48 13.71
CA GLU A 35 -11.08 -31.45 14.98
C GLU A 35 -10.51 -30.07 15.35
N VAL A 36 -11.07 -28.97 14.87
CA VAL A 36 -10.62 -27.61 15.23
C VAL A 36 -11.83 -26.69 15.41
N ALA A 37 -12.71 -27.02 16.35
CA ALA A 37 -13.91 -26.21 16.62
C ALA A 37 -14.12 -25.95 18.12
N LYS A 38 -13.03 -25.76 18.88
CA LYS A 38 -13.12 -25.38 20.30
C LYS A 38 -12.07 -24.37 20.79
N GLU A 39 -11.30 -23.76 19.91
CA GLU A 39 -10.33 -22.71 20.27
C GLU A 39 -10.26 -21.68 19.12
N SER A 40 -11.27 -20.82 19.00
CA SER A 40 -11.30 -19.83 17.90
C SER A 40 -11.99 -18.51 18.27
N SER A 41 -11.94 -18.10 19.54
CA SER A 41 -12.34 -16.74 19.94
C SER A 41 -11.20 -15.88 20.50
N GLU A 42 -10.01 -16.46 20.71
CA GLU A 42 -8.82 -15.75 21.20
C GLU A 42 -7.75 -15.56 20.09
N SER A 43 -7.89 -16.24 18.96
CA SER A 43 -6.88 -16.33 17.90
C SER A 43 -7.03 -15.31 16.77
N THR A 44 -8.16 -14.60 16.71
CA THR A 44 -8.38 -13.55 15.70
C THR A 44 -7.67 -12.25 16.06
N ASP A 45 -7.61 -11.91 17.34
CA ASP A 45 -6.90 -10.71 17.83
C ASP A 45 -5.39 -10.81 17.60
N ASP A 46 -4.79 -11.98 17.88
CA ASP A 46 -3.37 -12.25 17.65
C ASP A 46 -2.98 -12.25 16.15
N MET A 47 -3.89 -12.66 15.26
CA MET A 47 -3.71 -12.55 13.81
C MET A 47 -3.75 -11.10 13.30
N LEU A 48 -4.52 -10.22 13.95
CA LEU A 48 -4.60 -8.80 13.58
C LEU A 48 -3.39 -8.02 14.09
N VAL A 49 -2.94 -8.30 15.32
CA VAL A 49 -1.74 -7.70 15.92
C VAL A 49 -0.49 -8.08 15.13
N SER A 50 -0.33 -9.35 14.73
CA SER A 50 0.79 -9.76 13.87
C SER A 50 0.76 -9.06 12.50
N SER A 51 -0.40 -8.91 11.87
CA SER A 51 -0.53 -8.16 10.61
C SER A 51 -0.17 -6.68 10.76
N ALA A 52 -0.53 -6.05 11.88
CA ALA A 52 -0.21 -4.65 12.16
C ALA A 52 1.30 -4.46 12.40
N GLU A 53 1.92 -5.32 13.21
CA GLU A 53 3.36 -5.30 13.47
C GLU A 53 4.19 -5.53 12.20
N GLU A 54 3.75 -6.43 11.32
CA GLU A 54 4.43 -6.67 10.03
C GLU A 54 4.36 -5.45 9.11
N LYS A 55 3.20 -4.79 9.03
CA LYS A 55 3.05 -3.53 8.28
C LYS A 55 3.93 -2.42 8.85
N GLU A 56 4.08 -2.36 10.17
CA GLU A 56 4.97 -1.40 10.82
C GLU A 56 6.44 -1.70 10.51
N LYS A 57 6.87 -2.97 10.57
CA LYS A 57 8.21 -3.39 10.14
C LYS A 57 8.47 -3.03 8.68
N LEU A 58 7.51 -3.24 7.79
CA LEU A 58 7.61 -2.86 6.38
C LEU A 58 7.74 -1.34 6.21
N ARG A 59 6.97 -0.55 6.99
CA ARG A 59 7.05 0.91 6.97
C ARG A 59 8.41 1.42 7.44
N LEU A 60 8.96 0.82 8.49
CA LEU A 60 10.29 1.14 9.02
C LEU A 60 11.39 0.80 8.01
N ALA A 61 11.31 -0.38 7.39
CA ALA A 61 12.26 -0.79 6.35
C ALA A 61 12.22 0.17 5.15
N MET A 62 11.02 0.54 4.68
CA MET A 62 10.84 1.50 3.60
C MET A 62 11.41 2.88 3.98
N ALA A 63 11.17 3.36 5.20
CA ALA A 63 11.71 4.63 5.67
C ALA A 63 13.25 4.63 5.68
N ALA A 64 13.88 3.54 6.15
CA ALA A 64 15.33 3.38 6.16
C ALA A 64 15.92 3.36 4.74
N GLU A 65 15.26 2.67 3.80
CA GLU A 65 15.70 2.63 2.40
C GLU A 65 15.60 4.01 1.74
N VAL A 66 14.53 4.76 2.00
CA VAL A 66 14.36 6.14 1.53
C VAL A 66 15.46 7.05 2.07
N GLU A 67 15.77 6.97 3.37
CA GLU A 67 16.85 7.75 3.99
C GLU A 67 18.22 7.42 3.37
N ALA A 68 18.50 6.13 3.16
CA ALA A 68 19.73 5.69 2.51
C ALA A 68 19.83 6.19 1.06
N PHE A 69 18.73 6.17 0.30
CA PHE A 69 18.68 6.68 -1.07
C PHE A 69 19.00 8.18 -1.12
N LEU A 70 18.40 8.97 -0.23
CA LEU A 70 18.66 10.41 -0.14
C LEU A 70 20.09 10.71 0.29
N SER A 71 20.60 9.99 1.30
CA SER A 71 21.97 10.14 1.80
C SER A 71 23.03 9.79 0.75
N ARG A 72 22.74 8.83 -0.13
CA ARG A 72 23.60 8.45 -1.26
C ARG A 72 23.59 9.48 -2.40
N GLY A 73 22.79 10.55 -2.29
CA GLY A 73 22.67 11.61 -3.29
C GLY A 73 21.55 11.39 -4.30
N GLY A 74 20.65 10.44 -4.05
CA GLY A 74 19.40 10.29 -4.79
C GLY A 74 18.48 11.48 -4.60
N LYS A 75 17.60 11.74 -5.58
CA LYS A 75 16.65 12.87 -5.56
C LYS A 75 15.27 12.37 -5.97
N ILE A 76 14.25 12.88 -5.29
CA ILE A 76 12.85 12.62 -5.64
C ILE A 76 12.42 13.67 -6.66
N GLN A 77 11.79 13.23 -7.74
CA GLN A 77 11.23 14.11 -8.78
C GLN A 77 9.72 13.96 -8.78
N GLU A 78 9.01 15.08 -8.71
CA GLU A 78 7.56 15.12 -8.89
C GLU A 78 7.24 15.03 -10.38
N VAL A 79 6.46 14.02 -10.77
CA VAL A 79 6.03 13.81 -12.15
C VAL A 79 4.56 14.19 -12.25
N GLY A 80 4.23 15.11 -13.16
CA GLY A 80 2.85 15.53 -13.39
C GLY A 80 1.99 14.39 -13.95
N VAL A 81 0.69 14.43 -13.67
CA VAL A 81 -0.29 13.36 -14.02
C VAL A 81 -0.33 13.03 -15.51
N ASN A 82 -0.02 14.00 -16.38
CA ASN A 82 -0.09 13.85 -17.84
C ASN A 82 1.29 13.74 -18.53
N VAL A 83 2.34 13.37 -17.79
CA VAL A 83 3.67 13.17 -18.37
C VAL A 83 3.74 11.79 -19.01
N MET A 84 3.88 11.78 -20.33
CA MET A 84 4.13 10.59 -21.13
C MET A 84 5.51 10.73 -21.77
N ALA A 85 6.34 9.69 -21.70
CA ALA A 85 7.63 9.70 -22.40
C ALA A 85 7.38 9.79 -23.92
N ASP A 86 8.32 10.39 -24.68
CA ASP A 86 8.25 10.36 -26.14
C ASP A 86 8.18 8.88 -26.57
N PRO A 87 7.13 8.45 -27.29
CA PRO A 87 6.98 7.07 -27.67
C PRO A 87 8.21 6.57 -28.44
N PRO A 88 8.53 5.26 -28.33
CA PRO A 88 9.68 4.69 -28.99
C PRO A 88 9.61 4.97 -30.50
N ARG A 89 10.69 5.54 -31.04
CA ARG A 89 10.77 5.87 -32.47
C ARG A 89 11.00 4.61 -33.29
N LYS A 90 10.48 4.61 -34.53
CA LYS A 90 10.75 3.55 -35.48
C LYS A 90 12.26 3.39 -35.68
N PRO A 91 12.81 2.16 -35.63
CA PRO A 91 14.22 1.95 -35.93
C PRO A 91 14.51 2.34 -37.38
N GLN A 92 15.59 3.09 -37.60
CA GLN A 92 16.08 3.39 -38.95
C GLN A 92 16.79 2.15 -39.49
N THR A 93 16.33 1.59 -40.61
CA THR A 93 17.01 0.48 -41.26
C THR A 93 18.16 1.02 -42.12
N SER A 94 19.40 0.69 -41.77
CA SER A 94 20.58 0.96 -42.62
C SER A 94 20.88 -0.20 -43.58
N TYR A 95 19.96 -1.17 -43.70
CA TYR A 95 20.11 -2.30 -44.59
C TYR A 95 19.92 -1.83 -46.05
N GLY A 96 20.96 -1.95 -46.87
CA GLY A 96 20.96 -1.52 -48.27
C GLY A 96 21.62 -0.16 -48.57
N SER A 97 22.09 0.58 -47.55
CA SER A 97 22.91 1.80 -47.78
C SER A 97 24.39 1.52 -48.06
N ARG A 98 24.81 0.27 -47.85
CA ARG A 98 26.14 -0.23 -48.22
C ARG A 98 26.02 -0.99 -49.54
N PRO A 99 26.77 -0.62 -50.60
CA PRO A 99 26.81 -1.40 -51.83
C PRO A 99 27.34 -2.80 -51.53
N ILE A 100 26.77 -3.80 -52.22
CA ILE A 100 27.20 -5.21 -52.18
C ILE A 100 28.42 -5.44 -53.07
#